data_AF-A0A820NSI6-F1
#
_entry.id   AF-A0A820NSI6-F1
#
_cell.length_a   1.000
_cell.length_b   1.000
_cell.length_c   1.000
_cell.angle_alpha   90.00
_cell.angle_beta   90.00
_cell.angle_gamma   90.00
#
_symmetry.space_group_name_H-M   'P 1'
#
loop_
_entity.id
_entity.type
_entity.pdbx_description
1 polymer ?
#
loop_
_entity_poly.entity_id
_entity_poly.type
_entity_poly.pdbx_seq_one_letter_code
_entity_poly.pdbx_strand_id
1 'polypeptide(L)'
;YLSAYTRGTFAGAFEKQDVLPIPPQIPFASNALIHKAAHLLRSANSPVCLLGSQTTLPPTSTSAVVEALESMNIPCFLGGMTRGLLGKNSSIQFRHCRKEALKDADVVLLIGNKKLNTKLFYLSINS
;
A
#
# COMPACT_ATOMS: atom_id res chain seq x y z
N TYR A 1 -13.36 -44.62 -1.05
CA TYR A 1 -12.55 -43.58 -1.73
C TYR A 1 -12.51 -42.27 -0.95
N LEU A 2 -13.66 -41.67 -0.60
CA LEU A 2 -13.73 -40.43 0.20
C LEU A 2 -12.96 -40.50 1.54
N SER A 3 -13.04 -41.64 2.23
CA SER A 3 -12.41 -41.85 3.54
C SER A 3 -10.88 -42.00 3.50
N ALA A 4 -10.28 -42.30 2.35
CA ALA A 4 -8.83 -42.35 2.21
C ALA A 4 -8.26 -40.94 1.94
N TYR A 5 -8.98 -40.13 1.16
CA TYR A 5 -8.60 -38.76 0.85
C TYR A 5 -8.62 -37.85 2.08
N THR A 6 -9.66 -37.96 2.92
CA THR A 6 -9.74 -37.19 4.18
C THR A 6 -8.66 -37.60 5.18
N ARG A 7 -8.25 -38.88 5.19
CA ARG A 7 -7.15 -39.34 6.04
C ARG A 7 -5.81 -38.72 5.68
N GLY A 8 -5.51 -38.50 4.40
CA GLY A 8 -4.26 -37.84 3.97
C GLY A 8 -4.23 -36.33 4.25
N THR A 9 -5.37 -35.65 4.12
CA THR A 9 -5.46 -34.19 4.32
C THR A 9 -5.45 -33.78 5.79
N PHE A 10 -5.97 -34.61 6.69
CA PHE A 10 -6.06 -34.33 8.12
C PHE A 10 -5.16 -35.23 8.99
N ALA A 11 -4.24 -36.00 8.39
CA ALA A 11 -3.36 -36.94 9.12
C ALA A 11 -2.57 -36.28 10.27
N GLY A 12 -2.18 -35.01 10.11
CA GLY A 12 -1.45 -34.22 11.11
C GLY A 12 -2.30 -33.15 11.80
N ALA A 13 -3.63 -33.16 11.64
CA ALA A 13 -4.52 -32.11 12.17
C ALA A 13 -4.55 -32.04 13.71
N PHE A 14 -4.09 -33.10 14.37
CA PHE A 14 -4.04 -33.21 15.83
C PHE A 14 -2.62 -33.14 16.39
N GLU A 15 -1.60 -32.94 15.55
CA GLU A 15 -0.25 -32.67 16.00
C GLU A 15 -0.16 -31.22 16.49
N LYS A 16 0.39 -31.02 17.69
CA LYS A 16 0.63 -29.67 18.24
C LYS A 16 1.73 -29.01 17.42
N GLN A 17 1.34 -28.17 16.47
CA GLN A 17 2.24 -27.26 15.79
C GLN A 17 2.41 -25.99 16.63
N ASP A 18 3.64 -25.51 16.77
CA ASP A 18 3.91 -24.16 17.28
C ASP A 18 3.38 -23.15 16.25
N VAL A 19 2.13 -22.73 16.44
CA VAL A 19 1.42 -21.78 15.56
C VAL A 19 1.74 -20.31 15.89
N LEU A 20 2.87 -20.04 16.53
CA LEU A 20 3.26 -18.67 16.81
C LEU A 20 3.46 -17.92 15.49
N PRO A 21 2.80 -16.77 15.28
CA PRO A 21 2.98 -15.99 14.07
C PRO A 21 4.46 -15.62 13.95
N ILE A 22 5.08 -15.93 12.80
CA ILE A 22 6.41 -15.42 12.48
C ILE A 22 6.30 -13.89 12.50
N PRO A 23 7.08 -13.18 13.33
CA PRO A 23 6.99 -11.73 13.41
C PRO A 23 7.31 -11.14 12.03
N PRO A 24 6.42 -10.32 11.45
CA PRO A 24 6.63 -9.77 10.13
C PRO A 24 7.81 -8.80 10.17
N GLN A 25 8.81 -9.02 9.32
CA GLN A 25 9.87 -8.04 9.08
C GLN A 25 9.31 -6.92 8.22
N ILE A 26 9.22 -5.71 8.78
CA ILE A 26 8.78 -4.51 8.08
C ILE A 26 10.04 -3.77 7.59
N PRO A 27 10.34 -3.75 6.28
CA PRO A 27 11.49 -3.03 5.78
C PRO A 27 11.23 -1.52 5.79
N PHE A 28 12.12 -0.76 6.44
CA PHE A 28 12.10 0.69 6.40
C PHE A 28 12.96 1.22 5.25
N ALA A 29 12.51 2.29 4.60
CA ALA A 29 13.29 2.99 3.59
C ALA A 29 14.42 3.79 4.26
N SER A 30 15.58 3.86 3.61
CA SER A 30 16.67 4.75 4.05
C SER A 30 16.27 6.22 3.88
N ASN A 31 16.68 7.08 4.81
CA ASN A 31 16.43 8.53 4.75
C ASN A 31 16.87 9.14 3.41
N ALA A 32 17.97 8.68 2.82
CA ALA A 32 18.44 9.16 1.51
C ALA A 32 17.42 8.90 0.39
N LEU A 33 16.73 7.76 0.42
CA LEU A 33 15.68 7.43 -0.54
C LEU A 33 14.42 8.27 -0.32
N ILE A 34 14.07 8.54 0.95
CA ILE A 34 12.94 9.39 1.31
C ILE A 34 13.18 10.82 0.80
N HIS A 35 14.36 11.40 1.07
CA HIS A 35 14.73 12.73 0.58
C HIS A 35 14.72 12.80 -0.95
N LYS A 36 15.25 11.77 -1.62
CA LYS A 36 15.24 11.71 -3.09
C LYS A 36 13.82 11.65 -3.65
N ALA A 37 12.94 10.83 -3.07
CA ALA A 37 11.55 10.74 -3.49
C ALA A 37 10.81 12.07 -3.26
N ALA A 38 11.01 12.70 -2.10
CA ALA A 38 10.45 14.02 -1.79
C ALA A 38 10.93 15.10 -2.78
N HIS A 39 12.21 15.09 -3.16
CA HIS A 39 12.75 15.99 -4.16
C HIS A 39 12.10 15.77 -5.53
N LEU A 40 11.98 14.51 -5.98
CA LEU A 40 11.33 14.18 -7.25
C LEU A 40 9.87 14.62 -7.28
N LEU A 41 9.13 14.39 -6.20
CA LEU A 41 7.74 14.83 -6.07
C LEU A 41 7.61 16.36 -6.10
N ARG A 42 8.52 17.09 -5.45
CA ARG A 42 8.53 18.56 -5.47
C ARG A 42 8.85 19.14 -6.84
N SER A 43 9.69 18.47 -7.63
CA SER A 43 10.04 18.90 -8.98
C SER A 43 9.06 18.45 -10.07
N ALA A 44 8.08 17.61 -9.72
CA ALA A 44 7.12 17.06 -10.69
C ALA A 44 6.03 18.08 -11.02
N ASN A 45 5.70 18.23 -12.31
CA ASN A 45 4.62 19.11 -12.74
C ASN A 45 3.24 18.41 -12.62
N SER A 46 3.20 17.13 -12.97
CA SER A 46 1.97 16.31 -12.92
C SER A 46 2.17 15.04 -12.08
N PRO A 47 2.33 15.14 -10.74
CA PRO A 47 2.45 13.96 -9.89
C PRO A 47 1.10 13.26 -9.70
N VAL A 48 1.09 11.92 -9.70
CA VAL A 48 -0.10 11.10 -9.44
C VAL A 48 0.18 10.03 -8.40
N CYS A 49 -0.73 9.85 -7.44
CA CYS A 49 -0.64 8.82 -6.41
C CYS A 49 -1.57 7.64 -6.71
N LEU A 50 -1.09 6.42 -6.48
CA LEU A 50 -1.85 5.19 -6.63
C LEU A 50 -1.75 4.33 -5.38
N LEU A 51 -2.91 4.08 -4.77
CA LEU A 51 -3.05 3.34 -3.52
C LEU A 51 -3.55 1.90 -3.79
N GLY A 52 -2.74 0.92 -3.42
CA GLY A 52 -3.04 -0.50 -3.50
C GLY A 52 -3.47 -1.09 -2.16
N SER A 53 -4.02 -2.31 -2.18
CA SER A 53 -4.65 -2.94 -1.01
C SER A 53 -3.78 -3.10 0.23
N GLN A 54 -2.44 -3.07 0.12
CA GLN A 54 -1.57 -3.20 1.30
C GLN A 54 -1.46 -1.91 2.11
N THR A 55 -1.94 -0.78 1.59
CA THR A 55 -1.94 0.48 2.35
C THR A 55 -2.81 0.43 3.61
N THR A 56 -3.85 -0.41 3.62
CA THR A 56 -4.75 -0.57 4.77
C THR A 56 -4.24 -1.59 5.79
N LEU A 57 -3.08 -2.19 5.58
CA LEU A 57 -2.54 -3.22 6.46
C LEU A 57 -1.64 -2.61 7.54
N PRO A 58 -1.61 -3.18 8.75
CA PRO A 58 -0.63 -2.85 9.77
C PRO A 58 0.80 -3.00 9.23
N PRO A 59 1.77 -2.19 9.71
CA PRO A 59 1.77 -1.42 10.96
C PRO A 59 1.26 0.02 10.86
N THR A 60 0.99 0.55 9.67
CA THR A 60 0.64 1.96 9.49
C THR A 60 -0.86 2.16 9.69
N SER A 61 -1.26 3.16 10.48
CA SER A 61 -2.67 3.51 10.61
C SER A 61 -3.18 4.12 9.30
N THR A 62 -4.41 3.77 8.94
CA THR A 62 -5.08 4.33 7.77
C THR A 62 -5.26 5.85 7.88
N SER A 63 -5.49 6.36 9.09
CA SER A 63 -5.62 7.81 9.35
C SER A 63 -4.34 8.59 9.03
N ALA A 64 -3.17 8.09 9.46
CA ALA A 64 -1.89 8.74 9.18
C ALA A 64 -1.59 8.80 7.68
N VAL A 65 -2.00 7.77 6.93
CA VAL A 65 -1.87 7.79 5.47
C VAL A 65 -2.78 8.85 4.85
N VAL A 66 -4.03 8.97 5.33
CA VAL A 66 -4.97 9.99 4.84
C VAL A 66 -4.43 11.39 5.09
N GLU A 67 -4.00 11.68 6.33
CA GLU A 67 -3.41 12.98 6.69
C GLU A 67 -2.18 13.32 5.83
N ALA A 68 -1.29 12.34 5.60
CA ALA A 68 -0.14 12.53 4.73
C ALA A 68 -0.55 12.85 3.28
N LEU A 69 -1.53 12.13 2.73
CA LEU A 69 -2.03 12.38 1.37
C LEU A 69 -2.70 13.74 1.23
N GLU A 70 -3.49 14.14 2.23
CA GLU A 70 -4.14 15.45 2.28
C GLU A 70 -3.11 16.58 2.37
N SER A 71 -2.05 16.39 3.16
CA SER A 71 -0.95 17.37 3.26
C SER A 71 -0.17 17.57 1.96
N MET A 72 -0.05 16.51 1.15
CA MET A 72 0.63 16.56 -0.15
C MET A 72 -0.23 17.17 -1.25
N ASN A 73 -1.56 17.13 -1.12
CA ASN A 73 -2.53 17.64 -2.09
C ASN A 73 -2.33 17.14 -3.54
N ILE A 74 -1.92 15.87 -3.67
CA ILE A 74 -1.65 15.20 -4.96
C ILE A 74 -2.88 14.42 -5.40
N PRO A 75 -3.25 14.39 -6.70
CA PRO A 75 -4.34 13.56 -7.19
C PRO A 75 -4.09 12.07 -6.91
N CYS A 76 -5.03 11.42 -6.24
CA CYS A 76 -4.94 10.06 -5.72
C CYS A 76 -5.97 9.12 -6.36
N PHE A 77 -5.51 7.97 -6.82
CA PHE A 77 -6.35 6.87 -7.30
C PHE A 77 -6.38 5.73 -6.28
N LEU A 78 -7.58 5.41 -5.79
CA LEU A 78 -7.81 4.29 -4.89
C LEU A 78 -8.11 3.01 -5.68
N GLY A 79 -7.59 1.87 -5.23
CA GLY A 79 -7.75 0.57 -5.87
C GLY A 79 -7.84 -0.58 -4.86
N GLY A 80 -8.62 -1.62 -5.20
CA GLY A 80 -8.77 -2.79 -4.34
C GLY A 80 -9.45 -2.43 -3.01
N MET A 81 -8.77 -2.77 -1.90
CA MET A 81 -9.24 -2.56 -0.52
C MET A 81 -9.14 -1.10 -0.04
N THR A 82 -8.41 -0.24 -0.75
CA THR A 82 -8.27 1.18 -0.36
C THR A 82 -9.47 2.03 -0.78
N ARG A 83 -10.46 1.45 -1.49
CA ARG A 83 -11.68 2.15 -1.87
C ARG A 83 -12.43 2.58 -0.60
N GLY A 84 -12.62 3.89 -0.45
CA GLY A 84 -13.27 4.49 0.72
C GLY A 84 -12.31 5.06 1.75
N LEU A 85 -10.98 4.86 1.61
CA LEU A 85 -9.97 5.37 2.54
C LEU A 85 -10.04 6.89 2.74
N LEU A 86 -10.23 7.64 1.66
CA LEU A 86 -10.30 9.11 1.68
C LEU A 86 -11.71 9.67 1.92
N GLY A 87 -12.73 8.80 2.09
CA GLY A 87 -14.12 9.24 2.21
C GLY A 87 -14.78 9.67 0.89
N LYS A 88 -16.05 10.06 0.94
CA LYS A 88 -16.91 10.28 -0.24
C LYS A 88 -16.61 11.59 -0.99
N ASN A 89 -16.15 12.63 -0.28
CA ASN A 89 -16.02 14.00 -0.78
C ASN A 89 -14.58 14.50 -0.77
N SER A 90 -13.59 13.60 -0.78
CA SER A 90 -12.20 14.02 -0.84
C SER A 90 -11.88 14.72 -2.15
N SER A 91 -11.34 15.94 -2.05
CA SER A 91 -10.89 16.75 -3.19
C SER A 91 -9.72 16.12 -3.94
N ILE A 92 -8.92 15.30 -3.26
CA ILE A 92 -7.76 14.63 -3.83
C ILE A 92 -8.09 13.27 -4.47
N GLN A 93 -9.29 12.72 -4.23
CA GLN A 93 -9.65 11.40 -4.77
C GLN A 93 -10.20 11.50 -6.20
N PHE A 94 -9.46 10.97 -7.16
CA PHE A 94 -9.90 10.83 -8.54
C PHE A 94 -10.49 9.43 -8.79
N ARG A 95 -11.69 9.38 -9.40
CA ARG A 95 -12.41 8.12 -9.69
C ARG A 95 -12.38 7.73 -11.16
N HIS A 96 -12.21 8.69 -12.06
CA HIS A 96 -12.23 8.54 -13.51
C HIS A 96 -10.90 8.99 -14.12
N CYS A 97 -10.71 8.80 -15.43
CA CYS A 97 -9.50 9.25 -16.16
C CYS A 97 -8.17 8.65 -15.66
N ARG A 98 -8.19 7.53 -14.92
CA ARG A 98 -6.98 6.87 -14.43
C ARG A 98 -5.94 6.60 -15.52
N LYS A 99 -6.38 6.17 -16.72
CA LYS A 99 -5.49 5.85 -17.84
C LYS A 99 -4.81 7.10 -18.41
N GLU A 100 -5.55 8.21 -18.50
CA GLU A 100 -5.06 9.50 -18.99
C GLU A 100 -4.12 10.12 -17.98
N ALA A 101 -4.53 10.19 -16.70
CA ALA A 101 -3.69 10.69 -15.62
C ALA A 101 -2.37 9.92 -15.49
N LEU A 102 -2.37 8.60 -15.71
CA LEU A 102 -1.12 7.82 -15.71
C LEU A 102 -0.28 8.02 -16.99
N LYS A 103 -0.88 8.43 -18.10
CA LYS A 103 -0.16 8.71 -19.36
C LYS A 103 0.53 10.07 -19.31
N ASP A 104 -0.13 11.04 -18.68
CA ASP A 104 0.34 12.42 -18.58
C ASP A 104 1.15 12.70 -17.29
N ALA A 105 1.26 11.70 -16.41
CA ALA A 105 2.03 11.84 -15.17
C ALA A 105 3.54 11.72 -15.40
N ASP A 106 4.28 12.71 -14.89
CA ASP A 106 5.74 12.69 -14.88
C ASP A 106 6.28 11.81 -13.76
N VAL A 107 5.57 11.78 -12.62
CA VAL A 107 5.93 11.00 -11.43
C VAL A 107 4.70 10.28 -10.89
N VAL A 108 4.82 8.97 -10.72
CA VAL A 108 3.76 8.15 -10.13
C VAL A 108 4.21 7.60 -8.78
N LEU A 109 3.52 7.99 -7.71
CA LEU A 109 3.74 7.49 -6.36
C LEU A 109 2.90 6.23 -6.12
N LEU A 110 3.57 5.09 -5.96
CA LEU A 110 2.92 3.80 -5.72
C LEU A 110 2.96 3.47 -4.22
N ILE A 111 1.79 3.34 -3.60
CA ILE A 111 1.66 3.01 -2.18
C ILE A 111 0.90 1.69 -2.04
N GLY A 112 1.42 0.73 -1.29
CA GLY A 112 0.69 -0.50 -0.93
C GLY A 112 0.38 -1.47 -2.07
N ASN A 113 1.21 -1.51 -3.13
CA ASN A 113 1.07 -2.48 -4.22
C ASN A 113 2.07 -3.64 -4.11
N LYS A 114 1.55 -4.88 -4.01
CA LYS A 114 2.33 -6.13 -3.85
C LYS A 114 3.18 -6.53 -5.06
N LYS A 115 2.87 -6.02 -6.27
CA LYS A 115 3.32 -6.65 -7.53
C LYS A 115 4.62 -6.10 -8.12
N LEU A 116 5.18 -5.04 -7.58
CA LEU A 116 6.48 -4.51 -8.02
C LEU A 116 7.47 -4.66 -6.89
N ASN A 117 8.63 -5.24 -7.21
CA ASN A 117 9.74 -5.53 -6.32
C ASN A 117 10.43 -4.21 -5.90
N THR A 118 9.67 -3.31 -5.28
CA THR A 118 10.07 -1.96 -4.89
C THR A 118 9.75 -1.80 -3.42
N LYS A 119 10.82 -1.61 -2.65
CA LYS A 119 10.85 -1.28 -1.23
C LYS A 119 9.64 -0.40 -0.87
N LEU A 120 8.78 -0.94 0.00
CA LEU A 120 7.65 -0.23 0.56
C LEU A 120 8.11 1.16 1.02
N PHE A 121 7.61 2.21 0.36
CA PHE A 121 7.77 3.56 0.84
C PHE A 121 6.90 3.73 2.09
N TYR A 122 7.50 3.43 3.25
CA TYR A 122 7.01 3.91 4.52
C TYR A 122 7.48 5.37 4.67
N LEU A 123 6.63 6.33 4.30
CA LEU A 123 6.77 7.68 4.83
C LEU A 123 6.32 7.62 6.29
N SER A 124 7.27 7.38 7.19
CA SER A 124 7.10 7.76 8.59
C SER A 124 7.24 9.27 8.64
N ILE A 125 6.10 9.98 8.59
CA ILE A 125 6.03 11.37 9.03
C ILE A 125 5.66 11.29 10.51
N ASN A 126 6.68 11.18 11.36
CA ASN A 126 6.65 11.65 12.73
C ASN A 126 8.11 11.89 13.12
N SER A 127 8.46 13.18 13.21
CA SER A 127 9.57 13.64 14.05
C SER A 127 9.29 13.30 15.50
#